data_AF-X6LXF2-F1
#
_entry.id   AF-X6LXF2-F1
#
_cell.length_a   1.000
_cell.length_b   1.000
_cell.length_c   1.000
_cell.angle_alpha   90.00
_cell.angle_beta   90.00
_cell.angle_gamma   90.00
#
_symmetry.space_group_name_H-M   'P 1'
#
loop_
_entity.id
_entity.type
_entity.pdbx_description
1 polymer ?
#
loop_
_entity_poly.entity_id
_entity_poly.type
_entity_poly.pdbx_seq_one_letter_code
_entity_poly.pdbx_strand_id
1 'polypeptide(L)'
;MYTVTKLQKWKANGNVLAKLQRVEEWDFDVFDMAQLCGNYTMAVVFGAIVEKKGLSQQYGLNVENMGNFFMQITQEYKNNPYHNHIHGIDVLVNTNYFLKCNIFEGLNGLD
;
A
#
# COMPACT_ATOMS: atom_id res chain seq x y z
N MET A 1 -4.93 -19.51 -2.34
CA MET A 1 -4.43 -18.90 -1.09
C MET A 1 -3.12 -18.18 -1.37
N TYR A 2 -3.09 -16.86 -1.18
CA TYR A 2 -1.88 -16.04 -1.29
C TYR A 2 -1.14 -16.14 0.05
N THR A 3 0.06 -16.71 0.09
CA THR A 3 0.83 -16.91 1.33
C THR A 3 1.79 -15.77 1.59
N VAL A 4 2.10 -15.48 2.86
CA VAL A 4 3.06 -14.44 3.30
C VAL A 4 4.43 -14.59 2.67
N THR A 5 4.86 -15.82 2.37
CA THR A 5 6.08 -16.11 1.60
C THR A 5 6.12 -15.41 0.25
N LYS A 6 4.99 -15.14 -0.39
CA LYS A 6 4.93 -14.42 -1.67
C LYS A 6 4.95 -12.89 -1.50
N LEU A 7 4.51 -12.36 -0.36
CA LEU A 7 4.69 -10.93 -0.04
C LEU A 7 6.16 -10.60 0.23
N GLN A 8 6.87 -11.49 0.93
CA GLN A 8 8.31 -11.36 1.17
C GLN A 8 9.10 -11.25 -0.15
N LYS A 9 8.71 -12.00 -1.18
CA LYS A 9 9.31 -11.88 -2.53
C LYS A 9 9.25 -10.45 -3.06
N TRP A 10 8.11 -9.78 -2.95
CA TRP A 10 7.95 -8.42 -3.45
C TRP A 10 8.73 -7.41 -2.61
N LYS A 11 8.78 -7.61 -1.28
CA LYS A 11 9.62 -6.82 -0.38
C LYS A 11 11.12 -6.99 -0.65
N ALA A 12 11.55 -8.09 -1.27
CA ALA A 12 12.93 -8.33 -1.65
C ALA A 12 13.24 -7.96 -3.13
N ASN A 13 12.25 -7.53 -3.91
CA ASN A 13 12.44 -7.20 -5.32
C ASN A 13 13.01 -5.78 -5.47
N GLY A 14 14.21 -5.66 -6.06
CA GLY A 14 14.91 -4.37 -6.20
C GLY A 14 14.13 -3.30 -6.99
N ASN A 15 13.39 -3.68 -8.03
CA ASN A 15 12.59 -2.73 -8.82
C ASN A 15 11.39 -2.21 -8.00
N VAL A 16 10.77 -3.10 -7.23
CA VAL A 16 9.67 -2.75 -6.31
C VAL A 16 10.19 -1.81 -5.22
N LEU A 17 11.31 -2.15 -4.59
CA LEU A 17 11.94 -1.31 -3.56
C LEU A 17 12.29 0.08 -4.08
N ALA A 18 12.88 0.18 -5.28
CA ALA A 18 13.21 1.46 -5.89
C ALA A 18 11.97 2.34 -6.10
N LYS A 19 10.83 1.76 -6.53
CA LYS A 19 9.57 2.50 -6.68
C LYS A 19 8.99 2.92 -5.34
N LEU A 20 9.02 2.03 -4.34
CA LEU A 20 8.49 2.30 -3.01
C LEU A 20 9.23 3.44 -2.27
N GLN A 21 10.46 3.79 -2.68
CA GLN A 21 11.13 4.99 -2.16
C GLN A 21 10.28 6.24 -2.36
N ARG A 22 9.55 6.32 -3.48
CA ARG A 22 8.73 7.45 -3.91
C ARG A 22 7.23 7.28 -3.61
N VAL A 23 6.84 6.29 -2.79
CA VAL A 23 5.41 5.95 -2.49
C VAL A 23 4.62 7.07 -1.82
N GLU A 24 5.29 8.15 -1.39
CA GLU A 24 4.64 9.30 -0.77
C GLU A 24 4.79 10.57 -1.60
N GLU A 25 5.17 10.44 -2.87
CA GLU A 25 5.28 11.53 -3.84
C GLU A 25 4.01 11.58 -4.70
N TRP A 26 3.67 12.78 -5.19
CA TRP A 26 2.47 13.01 -5.99
C TRP A 26 2.49 12.25 -7.33
N ASP A 27 3.68 12.04 -7.90
CA ASP A 27 3.89 11.40 -9.19
C ASP A 27 4.19 9.89 -9.07
N PHE A 28 3.76 9.25 -7.97
CA PHE A 28 3.89 7.79 -7.83
C PHE A 28 3.06 7.07 -8.89
N ASP A 29 3.75 6.35 -9.79
CA ASP A 29 3.10 5.59 -10.86
C ASP A 29 2.49 4.27 -10.35
N VAL A 30 1.21 4.33 -10.00
CA VAL A 30 0.43 3.17 -9.52
C VAL A 30 0.25 2.09 -10.60
N PHE A 31 0.24 2.45 -11.89
CA PHE A 31 0.05 1.50 -12.97
C PHE A 31 1.31 0.65 -13.18
N ASP A 32 2.47 1.29 -13.20
CA ASP A 32 3.77 0.61 -13.30
C ASP A 32 3.99 -0.32 -12.08
N MET A 33 3.66 0.17 -10.88
CA MET A 33 3.68 -0.66 -9.68
C MET A 33 2.71 -1.86 -9.79
N ALA A 34 1.49 -1.65 -10.30
CA ALA A 34 0.51 -2.70 -10.51
C ALA A 34 0.94 -3.72 -11.58
N GLN A 35 1.65 -3.29 -12.62
CA GLN A 35 2.22 -4.17 -13.62
C GLN A 35 3.31 -5.07 -13.02
N LEU A 36 4.10 -4.55 -12.09
CA LEU A 36 5.13 -5.33 -11.40
C LEU A 36 4.54 -6.33 -10.40
N CYS A 37 3.63 -5.90 -9.52
CA CYS A 37 3.17 -6.70 -8.38
C CYS A 37 1.82 -7.39 -8.60
N GLY A 38 1.04 -7.02 -9.61
CA GLY A 38 -0.29 -7.55 -9.89
C GLY A 38 -1.23 -7.43 -8.67
N ASN A 39 -1.90 -8.52 -8.32
CA ASN A 39 -2.82 -8.58 -7.17
C ASN A 39 -2.15 -8.36 -5.80
N TYR A 40 -0.83 -8.28 -5.72
CA TYR A 40 -0.12 -7.99 -4.47
C TYR A 40 0.10 -6.50 -4.22
N THR A 41 -0.15 -5.66 -5.24
CA THR A 41 0.24 -4.25 -5.23
C THR A 41 -0.31 -3.51 -4.03
N MET A 42 -1.58 -3.72 -3.68
CA MET A 42 -2.21 -3.06 -2.53
C MET A 42 -1.53 -3.41 -1.21
N ALA A 43 -1.28 -4.71 -0.96
CA ALA A 43 -0.62 -5.16 0.26
C ALA A 43 0.84 -4.67 0.34
N VAL A 44 1.54 -4.61 -0.80
CA VAL A 44 2.93 -4.12 -0.87
C VAL A 44 2.99 -2.61 -0.61
N VAL A 45 2.16 -1.82 -1.29
CA VAL A 45 2.09 -0.36 -1.12
C VAL A 45 1.65 0.00 0.29
N PHE A 46 0.59 -0.61 0.80
CA PHE A 46 0.12 -0.37 2.17
C PHE A 46 1.20 -0.74 3.20
N GLY A 47 1.86 -1.88 3.03
CA GLY A 47 2.97 -2.30 3.90
C GLY A 47 4.10 -1.28 3.94
N ALA A 48 4.48 -0.71 2.79
CA ALA A 48 5.49 0.33 2.72
C ALA A 48 5.08 1.62 3.45
N ILE A 49 3.82 2.06 3.30
CA ILE A 49 3.29 3.24 4.01
C ILE A 49 3.30 3.00 5.53
N VAL A 50 2.82 1.84 5.97
CA VAL A 50 2.79 1.47 7.39
C VAL A 50 4.19 1.41 8.00
N GLU A 51 5.17 0.84 7.29
CA GLU A 51 6.56 0.80 7.73
C GLU A 51 7.17 2.21 7.80
N LYS A 52 6.99 3.03 6.75
CA LYS A 52 7.51 4.41 6.72
C LYS A 52 6.94 5.29 7.84
N LYS A 53 5.66 5.10 8.19
CA LYS A 53 4.98 5.86 9.26
C LYS A 53 5.13 5.25 10.66
N GLY A 54 5.78 4.09 10.80
CA GLY A 54 5.94 3.42 12.08
C GLY A 54 4.64 2.87 12.70
N LEU A 55 3.56 2.73 11.90
CA LEU A 55 2.22 2.39 12.40
C LEU A 55 2.16 0.98 12.99
N SER A 56 2.95 0.03 12.48
CA SER A 56 3.05 -1.32 13.04
C SER A 56 3.49 -1.30 14.50
N GLN A 57 4.52 -0.51 14.81
CA GLN A 57 5.05 -0.41 16.17
C GLN A 57 4.10 0.39 17.06
N GLN A 58 3.56 1.49 16.54
CA GLN A 58 2.66 2.38 17.28
C GLN A 58 1.39 1.67 17.74
N TYR A 59 0.82 0.80 16.90
CA TYR A 59 -0.46 0.13 17.17
C TYR A 59 -0.37 -1.38 17.39
N GLY A 60 0.85 -1.94 17.45
CA GLY A 60 1.05 -3.38 17.64
C GLY A 60 0.49 -4.24 16.50
N LEU A 61 0.53 -3.72 15.27
CA LEU A 61 -0.04 -4.41 14.11
C LEU A 61 0.86 -5.55 13.65
N ASN A 62 0.29 -6.75 13.53
CA ASN A 62 0.99 -7.89 12.95
C ASN A 62 1.08 -7.73 11.42
N VAL A 63 2.31 -7.66 10.90
CA VAL A 63 2.59 -7.42 9.46
C VAL A 63 2.02 -8.50 8.56
N GLU A 64 2.00 -9.76 9.01
CA GLU A 64 1.42 -10.87 8.26
C GLU A 64 -0.10 -10.76 8.19
N ASN A 65 -0.77 -10.44 9.30
CA ASN A 65 -2.22 -10.22 9.32
C ASN A 65 -2.61 -9.05 8.42
N MET A 66 -1.87 -7.94 8.46
CA MET A 66 -2.10 -6.80 7.54
C MET A 66 -1.93 -7.21 6.09
N GLY A 67 -0.84 -7.92 5.75
CA GLY A 67 -0.63 -8.43 4.40
C GLY A 67 -1.80 -9.29 3.92
N ASN A 68 -2.23 -10.25 4.73
CA ASN A 68 -3.36 -11.12 4.41
C ASN A 68 -4.69 -10.34 4.26
N PHE A 69 -4.93 -9.36 5.13
CA PHE A 69 -6.11 -8.50 5.08
C PHE A 69 -6.18 -7.72 3.76
N PHE A 70 -5.10 -7.06 3.34
CA PHE A 70 -5.09 -6.33 2.06
C PHE A 70 -5.12 -7.25 0.84
N MET A 71 -4.60 -8.47 0.95
CA MET A 71 -4.80 -9.48 -0.10
C MET A 71 -6.27 -9.91 -0.23
N GLN A 72 -7.02 -9.97 0.87
CA GLN A 72 -8.46 -10.25 0.84
C GLN A 72 -9.23 -9.07 0.25
N ILE A 73 -8.96 -7.83 0.69
CA ILE A 73 -9.56 -6.62 0.10
C ILE A 73 -9.33 -6.58 -1.42
N THR A 74 -8.11 -6.86 -1.87
CA THR A 74 -7.78 -6.83 -3.31
C THR A 74 -8.61 -7.83 -4.12
N GLN A 75 -8.95 -8.99 -3.55
CA GLN A 75 -9.76 -10.02 -4.22
C GLN A 75 -11.24 -9.62 -4.36
N GLU A 76 -11.74 -8.77 -3.47
CA GLU A 76 -13.13 -8.32 -3.51
C GLU A 76 -13.36 -7.16 -4.51
N TYR A 77 -12.28 -6.54 -5.01
CA TYR A 77 -12.40 -5.62 -6.14
C TYR A 77 -12.77 -6.36 -7.41
N LYS A 78 -13.88 -5.94 -8.03
CA LYS A 78 -14.36 -6.50 -9.30
C LYS A 78 -13.48 -6.06 -10.47
N ASN A 79 -13.55 -6.83 -11.55
CA ASN A 79 -12.90 -6.49 -12.83
C ASN A 79 -13.67 -5.39 -13.58
N ASN A 80 -13.79 -4.21 -12.98
CA ASN A 80 -14.37 -3.04 -13.61
C ASN A 80 -13.27 -2.26 -14.35
N PRO A 81 -13.57 -1.58 -15.46
CA PRO A 81 -12.58 -0.76 -16.17
C PRO A 81 -11.92 0.32 -15.31
N TYR A 82 -12.63 0.85 -14.31
CA TYR A 82 -12.13 1.89 -13.42
C TYR A 82 -12.20 1.50 -11.93
N HIS A 83 -13.36 1.12 -11.39
CA HIS A 83 -13.51 0.69 -9.98
C HIS A 83 -12.94 -0.72 -9.73
N ASN A 84 -11.63 -0.87 -9.92
CA ASN A 84 -10.84 -2.06 -9.64
C ASN A 84 -9.80 -1.76 -8.55
N HIS A 85 -8.99 -2.76 -8.20
CA HIS A 85 -8.00 -2.63 -7.13
C HIS A 85 -6.93 -1.57 -7.40
N ILE A 86 -6.59 -1.29 -8.67
CA ILE A 86 -5.62 -0.24 -9.04
C ILE A 86 -6.15 1.13 -8.60
N HIS A 87 -7.42 1.42 -8.87
CA HIS A 87 -8.04 2.66 -8.38
C HIS A 87 -8.08 2.72 -6.85
N GLY A 88 -8.33 1.59 -6.16
CA GLY A 88 -8.24 1.55 -4.70
C GLY A 88 -6.84 1.88 -4.16
N ILE A 89 -5.79 1.47 -4.87
CA ILE A 89 -4.39 1.78 -4.52
C ILE A 89 -4.06 3.25 -4.80
N ASP A 90 -4.54 3.78 -5.93
CA ASP A 90 -4.40 5.20 -6.29
C ASP A 90 -5.00 6.11 -5.21
N VAL A 91 -6.22 5.80 -4.74
CA VAL A 91 -6.85 6.53 -3.62
C VAL A 91 -6.04 6.40 -2.33
N LEU A 92 -5.52 5.20 -2.02
CA LEU A 92 -4.67 4.98 -0.83
C LEU A 92 -3.42 5.87 -0.84
N VAL A 93 -2.68 5.90 -1.96
CA VAL A 93 -1.43 6.66 -2.08
C VAL A 93 -1.71 8.16 -2.05
N ASN A 94 -2.73 8.64 -2.75
CA ASN A 94 -3.07 10.06 -2.77
C ASN A 94 -3.61 10.54 -1.42
N THR A 95 -4.39 9.72 -0.72
CA THR A 95 -4.81 10.03 0.66
C THR A 95 -3.58 10.16 1.56
N ASN A 96 -2.64 9.22 1.46
CA ASN A 96 -1.39 9.28 2.21
C ASN A 96 -0.56 10.55 1.89
N TYR A 97 -0.51 10.96 0.62
CA TYR A 97 0.14 12.19 0.19
C TYR A 97 -0.52 13.42 0.83
N PHE A 98 -1.84 13.54 0.74
CA PHE A 98 -2.56 14.69 1.28
C PHE A 98 -2.51 14.78 2.81
N LEU A 99 -2.43 13.67 3.53
CA LEU A 99 -2.25 13.66 4.99
C LEU A 99 -0.95 14.35 5.45
N LYS A 100 -0.03 14.67 4.55
CA LYS A 100 1.18 15.46 4.85
C LYS A 100 0.97 16.98 4.77
N CYS A 101 -0.18 17.44 4.25
CA CYS A 101 -0.47 18.85 4.14
C CYS A 101 -0.70 19.48 5.52
N ASN A 102 -0.31 20.74 5.68
CA ASN A 102 -0.36 21.46 6.97
C ASN A 102 -1.76 21.50 7.60
N ILE A 103 -2.83 21.40 6.80
CA ILE A 103 -4.21 21.33 7.31
C ILE A 103 -4.45 20.10 8.20
N PHE A 104 -3.60 19.07 8.12
CA PHE A 104 -3.68 17.84 8.89
C PHE A 104 -2.60 17.70 9.98
N GLU A 105 -1.74 18.71 10.20
CA GLU A 105 -0.67 18.67 11.22
C GLU A 105 -1.17 18.44 12.65
N GLY A 106 -2.43 18.77 12.93
CA GLY A 106 -3.07 18.61 14.24
C GLY A 106 -3.75 17.26 14.46
N LEU A 107 -3.78 16.37 13.46
CA LEU A 107 -4.40 15.05 13.61
C LEU A 107 -3.46 14.08 14.34
N ASN A 108 -3.97 13.45 15.38
CA ASN A 108 -3.38 12.26 15.98
C ASN A 108 -3.71 11.04 15.12
N GLY A 109 -2.97 9.95 15.28
CA GLY A 109 -3.12 8.80 14.37
C GLY A 109 -4.44 8.03 14.45
N LEU A 110 -5.38 8.40 15.33
CA LEU A 110 -6.73 7.83 15.43
C LEU A 110 -7.84 8.90 15.40
N ASP A 111 -7.52 10.17 15.14
CA ASP A 111 -8.53 11.24 14.95
C ASP A 111 -9.28 11.05 13.62
#